data_AF-A0A384KEQ7-F1
#
_entry.id   AF-A0A384KEQ7-F1
#
_cell.length_a   1.000
_cell.length_b   1.000
_cell.length_c   1.000
_cell.angle_alpha   90.00
_cell.angle_beta   90.00
_cell.angle_gamma   90.00
#
_symmetry.space_group_name_H-M   'P 1'
#
loop_
_entity.id
_entity.type
_entity.pdbx_description
1 polymer ?
#
loop_
_entity_poly.entity_id
_entity_poly.type
_entity_poly.pdbx_seq_one_letter_code
_entity_poly.pdbx_strand_id
1 'polypeptide(L)'
;MSDNENDAVEVADEEPETETEAVAETEPAEAATEDETAETAEAADDAAEAEEAEPEPAFDEDVMPDEDADLLIPVEDYLAAGVHIGTQQKTKDMVRFIHRVRDDGLYVLDVSQTDSRIRTAADFLANYSPEQILVTSSRQYGRFPAEKFADAVGARARTGRFIPGTLTNPDYAGYIEPDVVVVTDPIGDAQAVKEAITVGIPVIAMCDSNNQTSNVDLVVPTNNKGRRALSVVYWLLANETLDRRGSDTVYALEDFEAEL
;
A
#
# COMPACT_ATOMS: atom_id res chain seq x y z
N MET A 1 -29.60 26.64 -62.33
CA MET A 1 -28.28 25.99 -62.36
C MET A 1 -28.02 25.50 -60.96
N SER A 2 -27.87 24.18 -60.83
CA SER A 2 -27.39 23.40 -59.68
C SER A 2 -28.15 23.54 -58.35
N ASP A 3 -29.22 22.76 -58.24
CA ASP A 3 -29.57 22.00 -57.03
C ASP A 3 -28.51 20.90 -56.81
N ASN A 4 -28.09 20.66 -55.56
CA ASN A 4 -27.68 19.32 -55.12
C ASN A 4 -27.77 19.18 -53.60
N GLU A 5 -28.80 18.44 -53.18
CA GLU A 5 -28.99 17.81 -51.87
C GLU A 5 -27.85 16.84 -51.52
N ASN A 6 -27.61 16.62 -50.23
CA ASN A 6 -27.00 15.38 -49.75
C ASN A 6 -27.51 15.07 -48.34
N ASP A 7 -28.56 14.26 -48.30
CA ASP A 7 -29.14 13.61 -47.13
C ASP A 7 -29.05 12.09 -47.34
N ALA A 8 -28.87 11.37 -46.23
CA ALA A 8 -28.97 9.92 -45.99
C ALA A 8 -28.62 8.91 -47.10
N VAL A 9 -27.68 8.00 -46.78
CA VAL A 9 -27.69 6.63 -47.31
C VAL A 9 -27.33 5.64 -46.18
N GLU A 10 -28.37 5.02 -45.62
CA GLU A 10 -28.32 3.64 -45.10
C GLU A 10 -28.69 2.69 -46.25
N VAL A 11 -27.93 1.61 -46.47
CA VAL A 11 -28.41 0.39 -47.15
C VAL A 11 -27.74 -0.83 -46.52
N ALA A 12 -28.58 -1.81 -46.20
CA ALA A 12 -28.28 -3.10 -45.60
C ALA A 12 -27.95 -4.20 -46.63
N ASP A 13 -27.49 -5.34 -46.09
CA ASP A 13 -27.58 -6.73 -46.58
C ASP A 13 -26.94 -7.12 -47.92
N GLU A 14 -26.02 -8.08 -47.88
CA GLU A 14 -26.15 -9.40 -48.55
C GLU A 14 -24.92 -10.29 -48.24
N GLU A 15 -25.16 -11.49 -47.70
CA GLU A 15 -24.21 -12.61 -47.73
C GLU A 15 -24.10 -13.22 -49.14
N PRO A 16 -23.06 -14.02 -49.41
CA PRO A 16 -23.37 -15.34 -49.96
C PRO A 16 -22.58 -16.51 -49.36
N GLU A 17 -23.27 -17.64 -49.36
CA GLU A 17 -22.88 -18.99 -48.95
C GLU A 17 -21.86 -19.67 -49.90
N THR A 18 -21.03 -20.53 -49.29
CA THR A 18 -20.51 -21.86 -49.71
C THR A 18 -20.03 -22.13 -51.14
N GLU A 19 -18.80 -22.67 -51.26
CA GLU A 19 -18.58 -23.99 -51.85
C GLU A 19 -17.26 -24.63 -51.37
N THR A 20 -17.34 -25.93 -51.17
CA THR A 20 -16.42 -26.88 -50.54
C THR A 20 -15.39 -27.45 -51.52
N GLU A 21 -14.20 -27.82 -51.04
CA GLU A 21 -13.57 -29.09 -51.46
C GLU A 21 -12.71 -29.67 -50.35
N ALA A 22 -12.99 -30.94 -50.03
CA ALA A 22 -12.38 -31.76 -49.00
C ALA A 22 -11.25 -32.61 -49.59
N VAL A 23 -10.24 -32.93 -48.77
CA VAL A 23 -9.53 -34.22 -48.89
C VAL A 23 -9.31 -34.77 -47.49
N ALA A 24 -9.90 -35.94 -47.27
CA ALA A 24 -9.85 -36.77 -46.09
C ALA A 24 -8.60 -37.67 -46.09
N GLU A 25 -8.24 -38.17 -44.90
CA GLU A 25 -7.74 -39.53 -44.59
C GLU A 25 -7.06 -39.48 -43.20
N THR A 26 -7.25 -40.35 -42.21
CA THR A 26 -8.21 -41.40 -41.85
C THR A 26 -7.73 -41.87 -40.47
N GLU A 27 -8.62 -42.04 -39.49
CA GLU A 27 -8.32 -42.87 -38.29
C GLU A 27 -8.37 -44.36 -38.67
N PRO A 28 -7.93 -45.27 -37.78
CA PRO A 28 -8.95 -45.84 -36.89
C PRO A 28 -8.50 -46.05 -35.44
N ALA A 29 -9.49 -45.96 -34.56
CA ALA A 29 -9.51 -46.51 -33.21
C ALA A 29 -9.68 -48.04 -33.23
N GLU A 30 -9.15 -48.72 -32.22
CA GLU A 30 -9.67 -50.01 -31.74
C GLU A 30 -9.83 -49.96 -30.21
N ALA A 31 -10.98 -50.49 -29.77
CA ALA A 31 -11.44 -50.61 -28.40
C ALA A 31 -11.51 -52.09 -28.00
N ALA A 32 -11.29 -52.39 -26.72
CA ALA A 32 -11.81 -53.56 -25.96
C ALA A 32 -11.37 -53.38 -24.49
N THR A 33 -12.22 -52.98 -23.54
CA THR A 33 -13.26 -53.72 -22.78
C THR A 33 -12.74 -54.65 -21.67
N GLU A 34 -13.49 -54.59 -20.56
CA GLU A 34 -13.66 -55.53 -19.43
C GLU A 34 -12.87 -55.25 -18.14
N ASP A 35 -13.39 -55.49 -16.94
CA ASP A 35 -14.63 -55.12 -16.21
C ASP A 35 -14.34 -55.50 -14.73
N GLU A 36 -15.02 -54.84 -13.80
CA GLU A 36 -15.37 -55.19 -12.41
C GLU A 36 -14.99 -56.60 -11.86
N THR A 37 -14.56 -56.85 -10.61
CA THR A 37 -15.13 -56.52 -9.28
C THR A 37 -14.32 -57.26 -8.19
N ALA A 38 -14.32 -56.75 -6.94
CA ALA A 38 -14.79 -57.47 -5.73
C ALA A 38 -14.16 -56.96 -4.41
N GLU A 39 -14.98 -56.28 -3.61
CA GLU A 39 -14.85 -56.19 -2.14
C GLU A 39 -14.99 -57.57 -1.48
N THR A 40 -14.33 -57.80 -0.33
CA THR A 40 -14.97 -57.89 1.01
C THR A 40 -13.99 -58.35 2.11
N ALA A 41 -14.05 -57.63 3.24
CA ALA A 41 -13.95 -58.02 4.67
C ALA A 41 -12.76 -58.93 5.14
N GLU A 42 -12.13 -58.77 6.31
CA GLU A 42 -12.61 -58.33 7.62
C GLU A 42 -11.41 -58.21 8.61
N ALA A 43 -11.68 -57.57 9.75
CA ALA A 43 -10.99 -57.60 11.06
C ALA A 43 -10.16 -56.36 11.47
N ALA A 44 -10.85 -55.53 12.26
CA ALA A 44 -10.32 -54.52 13.16
C ALA A 44 -9.66 -55.16 14.40
N ASP A 45 -8.63 -54.51 14.95
CA ASP A 45 -8.56 -54.25 16.39
C ASP A 45 -7.79 -52.95 16.66
N ASP A 46 -8.25 -52.28 17.70
CA ASP A 46 -8.12 -50.87 18.04
C ASP A 46 -7.00 -50.67 19.09
N ALA A 47 -6.18 -49.62 18.95
CA ALA A 47 -5.45 -49.01 20.06
C ALA A 47 -4.83 -47.65 19.64
N ALA A 48 -5.64 -46.60 19.79
CA ALA A 48 -5.34 -45.33 20.47
C ALA A 48 -4.02 -44.56 20.21
N GLU A 49 -4.25 -43.37 19.63
CA GLU A 49 -3.73 -42.04 20.03
C GLU A 49 -2.22 -41.75 19.97
N ALA A 50 -1.85 -41.04 18.91
CA ALA A 50 -1.15 -39.76 19.00
C ALA A 50 -1.38 -38.98 17.68
N GLU A 51 -2.37 -38.10 17.67
CA GLU A 51 -2.42 -37.03 16.66
C GLU A 51 -1.20 -36.13 16.90
N GLU A 52 -0.19 -36.24 16.03
CA GLU A 52 0.84 -35.22 15.91
C GLU A 52 0.16 -33.97 15.35
N ALA A 53 -0.25 -33.08 16.25
CA ALA A 53 -0.69 -31.75 15.93
C ALA A 53 0.42 -31.06 15.12
N GLU A 54 0.12 -30.67 13.89
CA GLU A 54 0.96 -29.72 13.16
C GLU A 54 1.10 -28.46 14.02
N PRO A 55 2.32 -27.92 14.20
CA PRO A 55 2.46 -26.70 14.95
C PRO A 55 1.78 -25.57 14.17
N GLU A 56 0.70 -25.03 14.75
CA GLU A 56 0.13 -23.72 14.44
C GLU A 56 1.29 -22.71 14.25
N PRO A 57 1.21 -21.76 13.28
CA PRO A 57 2.26 -20.79 13.09
C PRO A 57 2.41 -19.97 14.38
N ALA A 58 3.49 -20.25 15.11
CA ALA A 58 3.86 -19.50 16.29
C ALA A 58 3.98 -18.03 15.87
N PHE A 59 3.20 -17.16 16.51
CA PHE A 59 3.45 -15.74 16.45
C PHE A 59 4.85 -15.53 17.04
N ASP A 60 5.81 -15.14 16.19
CA ASP A 60 7.20 -14.86 16.58
C ASP A 60 7.22 -13.75 17.64
N GLU A 61 7.26 -14.14 18.91
CA GLU A 61 7.28 -13.26 20.09
C GLU A 61 8.66 -12.64 20.34
N ASP A 62 9.70 -13.06 19.62
CA ASP A 62 11.07 -12.57 19.82
C ASP A 62 11.54 -11.65 18.68
N VAL A 63 10.93 -10.46 18.60
CA VAL A 63 11.40 -9.39 17.70
C VAL A 63 12.35 -8.39 18.38
N MET A 64 12.53 -8.36 19.72
CA MET A 64 13.41 -7.35 20.36
C MET A 64 13.98 -7.76 21.74
N PRO A 65 15.11 -7.14 22.17
CA PRO A 65 15.69 -7.27 23.51
C PRO A 65 14.83 -6.58 24.59
N ASP A 66 14.88 -7.11 25.82
CA ASP A 66 14.08 -6.83 27.01
C ASP A 66 14.07 -5.38 27.56
N GLU A 67 13.67 -4.39 26.77
CA GLU A 67 13.17 -3.14 27.31
C GLU A 67 11.83 -2.83 26.62
N ASP A 68 10.75 -2.85 27.40
CA ASP A 68 9.50 -2.15 27.10
C ASP A 68 9.84 -0.66 26.89
N ALA A 69 10.36 -0.34 25.71
CA ALA A 69 10.68 1.00 25.31
C ALA A 69 9.37 1.80 25.35
N ASP A 70 9.46 3.04 25.82
CA ASP A 70 8.38 4.02 25.82
C ASP A 70 7.87 4.25 24.37
N LEU A 71 7.03 3.35 23.88
CA LEU A 71 6.43 3.35 22.55
C LEU A 71 5.08 4.07 22.61
N LEU A 72 4.69 4.72 21.51
CA LEU A 72 3.44 5.48 21.44
C LEU A 72 2.19 4.60 21.59
N ILE A 73 2.27 3.37 21.08
CA ILE A 73 1.25 2.32 21.24
C ILE A 73 1.90 0.99 21.62
N PRO A 74 1.15 0.06 22.23
CA PRO A 74 1.62 -1.29 22.50
C PRO A 74 2.19 -1.95 21.24
N VAL A 75 3.22 -2.78 21.43
CA VAL A 75 3.92 -3.46 20.33
C VAL A 75 2.96 -4.34 19.52
N GLU A 76 2.00 -4.95 20.20
CA GLU A 76 0.98 -5.81 19.63
C GLU A 76 0.15 -5.08 18.59
N ASP A 77 -0.16 -3.80 18.81
CA ASP A 77 -0.97 -3.00 17.89
C ASP A 77 -0.19 -2.67 16.60
N TYR A 78 1.12 -2.39 16.71
CA TYR A 78 1.98 -2.23 15.53
C TYR A 78 2.08 -3.51 14.70
N LEU A 79 2.22 -4.65 15.37
CA LEU A 79 2.32 -5.96 14.73
C LEU A 79 1.00 -6.38 14.09
N ALA A 80 -0.14 -6.15 14.77
CA ALA A 80 -1.49 -6.43 14.26
C ALA A 80 -1.84 -5.57 13.04
N ALA A 81 -1.34 -4.33 12.98
CA ALA A 81 -1.49 -3.45 11.82
C ALA A 81 -0.58 -3.83 10.64
N GLY A 82 0.45 -4.64 10.87
CA GLY A 82 1.41 -5.09 9.86
C GLY A 82 2.40 -4.00 9.42
N VAL A 83 2.75 -3.07 10.33
CA VAL A 83 3.69 -1.96 10.07
C VAL A 83 5.11 -2.48 9.80
N HIS A 84 5.48 -3.59 10.43
CA HIS A 84 6.79 -4.25 10.31
C HIS A 84 6.96 -5.07 9.02
N ILE A 85 5.88 -5.39 8.31
CA ILE A 85 5.93 -6.27 7.13
C ILE A 85 6.39 -5.46 5.92
N GLY A 86 7.63 -5.67 5.49
CA GLY A 86 8.17 -5.08 4.27
C GLY A 86 7.97 -5.94 3.02
N THR A 87 8.77 -5.69 1.99
CA THR A 87 8.74 -6.47 0.74
C THR A 87 9.87 -7.51 0.66
N GLN A 88 9.94 -8.28 -0.43
CA GLN A 88 11.07 -9.17 -0.74
C GLN A 88 12.28 -8.42 -1.31
N GLN A 89 12.14 -7.14 -1.65
CA GLN A 89 13.23 -6.32 -2.19
C GLN A 89 13.78 -5.41 -1.10
N LYS A 90 15.10 -5.18 -1.13
CA LYS A 90 15.77 -4.20 -0.26
C LYS A 90 16.60 -3.23 -1.07
N THR A 91 16.62 -1.97 -0.63
CA THR A 91 17.58 -0.96 -1.10
C THR A 91 18.72 -0.80 -0.10
N LYS A 92 19.85 -0.26 -0.55
CA LYS A 92 21.03 -0.01 0.32
C LYS A 92 20.70 0.95 1.47
N ASP A 93 19.86 1.94 1.21
CA ASP A 93 19.51 2.98 2.17
C ASP A 93 18.64 2.47 3.31
N MET A 94 17.76 1.50 3.01
CA MET A 94 16.79 0.96 3.96
C MET A 94 17.38 -0.15 4.84
N VAL A 95 18.59 -0.64 4.55
CA VAL A 95 19.25 -1.71 5.34
C VAL A 95 19.34 -1.37 6.83
N ARG A 96 19.51 -0.09 7.19
CA ARG A 96 19.58 0.35 8.60
C ARG A 96 18.27 0.20 9.38
N PHE A 97 17.13 0.14 8.69
CA PHE A 97 15.80 0.03 9.29
C PHE A 97 15.26 -1.41 9.26
N ILE A 98 15.99 -2.34 8.64
CA ILE A 98 15.61 -3.75 8.54
C ILE A 98 16.21 -4.49 9.74
N HIS A 99 15.36 -5.14 10.54
CA HIS A 99 15.78 -5.94 11.68
C HIS A 99 16.22 -7.35 11.25
N ARG A 100 15.32 -8.08 10.58
CA ARG A 100 15.56 -9.46 10.12
C ARG A 100 14.84 -9.77 8.82
N VAL A 101 15.12 -10.95 8.27
CA VAL A 101 14.39 -11.54 7.14
C VAL A 101 13.55 -12.69 7.70
N ARG A 102 12.27 -12.77 7.32
CA ARG A 102 11.39 -13.90 7.65
C ARG A 102 11.70 -15.09 6.74
N ASP A 103 11.26 -16.29 7.10
CA ASP A 103 11.39 -17.51 6.29
C ASP A 103 10.77 -17.37 4.89
N ASP A 104 9.68 -16.58 4.77
CA ASP A 104 9.03 -16.26 3.48
C ASP A 104 9.85 -15.34 2.56
N GLY A 105 11.01 -14.85 3.03
CA GLY A 105 11.85 -13.89 2.31
C GLY A 105 11.38 -12.43 2.39
N LEU A 106 10.36 -12.13 3.22
CA LEU A 106 9.94 -10.76 3.51
C LEU A 106 10.89 -10.11 4.52
N TYR A 107 11.30 -8.87 4.24
CA TYR A 107 12.08 -8.07 5.18
C TYR A 107 11.19 -7.53 6.30
N VAL A 108 11.65 -7.68 7.54
CA VAL A 108 10.97 -7.17 8.74
C VAL A 108 11.63 -5.85 9.14
N LEU A 109 10.83 -4.79 9.22
CA LEU A 109 11.24 -3.46 9.67
C LEU A 109 11.24 -3.39 11.21
N ASP A 110 12.15 -2.58 11.74
CA ASP A 110 12.26 -2.30 13.17
C ASP A 110 11.22 -1.25 13.61
N VAL A 111 10.29 -1.66 14.47
CA VAL A 111 9.18 -0.82 14.98
C VAL A 111 9.68 0.28 15.90
N SER A 112 10.73 0.05 16.70
CA SER A 112 11.29 1.07 17.60
C SER A 112 11.88 2.24 16.80
N GLN A 113 12.52 1.93 15.66
CA GLN A 113 12.98 2.97 14.74
C GLN A 113 11.81 3.70 14.07
N THR A 114 10.72 3.01 13.73
CA THR A 114 9.51 3.65 13.22
C THR A 114 8.93 4.66 14.22
N ASP A 115 8.79 4.28 15.49
CA ASP A 115 8.26 5.14 16.55
C ASP A 115 9.11 6.41 16.73
N SER A 116 10.43 6.25 16.86
CA SER A 116 11.37 7.38 16.99
C SER A 116 11.27 8.35 15.81
N ARG A 117 11.06 7.83 14.59
CA ARG A 117 10.89 8.65 13.38
C ARG A 117 9.53 9.32 13.30
N ILE A 118 8.47 8.68 13.78
CA ILE A 118 7.14 9.28 13.89
C ILE A 118 7.19 10.47 14.86
N ARG A 119 7.81 10.31 16.03
CA ARG A 119 8.01 11.41 16.99
C ARG A 119 8.78 12.57 16.36
N THR A 120 9.90 12.28 15.70
CA THR A 120 10.71 13.30 15.00
C THR A 120 9.92 14.00 13.89
N ALA A 121 9.09 13.26 13.16
CA ALA A 121 8.24 13.83 12.10
C ALA A 121 7.14 14.73 12.68
N ALA A 122 6.51 14.31 13.78
CA ALA A 122 5.51 15.12 14.48
C ALA A 122 6.13 16.40 15.08
N ASP A 123 7.33 16.30 15.68
CA ASP A 123 8.12 17.46 16.14
C ASP A 123 8.39 18.43 14.99
N PHE A 124 8.77 17.91 13.83
CA PHE A 124 9.02 18.72 12.65
C PHE A 124 7.74 19.41 12.16
N LEU A 125 6.64 18.68 12.01
CA LEU A 125 5.35 19.19 11.52
C LEU A 125 4.68 20.17 12.50
N ALA A 126 4.93 20.04 13.80
CA ALA A 126 4.43 20.95 14.82
C ALA A 126 4.98 22.38 14.65
N ASN A 127 6.19 22.53 14.09
CA ASN A 127 6.81 23.85 13.86
C ASN A 127 6.23 24.62 12.66
N TYR A 128 5.47 23.95 11.78
CA TYR A 128 4.88 24.57 10.60
C TYR A 128 3.41 24.91 10.82
N SER A 129 2.96 25.97 10.14
CA SER A 129 1.55 26.33 10.08
C SER A 129 0.75 25.23 9.37
N PRO A 130 -0.45 24.86 9.86
CA PRO A 130 -1.30 23.83 9.26
C PRO A 130 -1.47 23.98 7.74
N GLU A 131 -1.80 25.20 7.29
CA GLU A 131 -2.12 25.51 5.90
C GLU A 131 -0.95 25.33 4.93
N GLN A 132 0.27 25.30 5.45
CA GLN A 132 1.52 25.17 4.69
C GLN A 132 2.01 23.72 4.61
N ILE A 133 1.32 22.78 5.25
CA ILE A 133 1.62 21.35 5.16
C ILE A 133 0.83 20.79 3.97
N LEU A 134 1.53 20.18 3.02
CA LEU A 134 0.92 19.43 1.92
C LEU A 134 1.09 17.94 2.14
N VAL A 135 -0.01 17.20 2.10
CA VAL A 135 -0.02 15.74 2.20
C VAL A 135 -0.40 15.17 0.85
N THR A 136 0.39 14.22 0.35
CA THR A 136 0.13 13.59 -0.94
C THR A 136 0.11 12.06 -0.86
N SER A 137 -0.85 11.49 -1.58
CA SER A 137 -1.01 10.05 -1.70
C SER A 137 -1.69 9.68 -3.01
N SER A 138 -0.93 9.08 -3.93
CA SER A 138 -1.48 8.48 -5.16
C SER A 138 -2.11 7.11 -4.92
N ARG A 139 -1.61 6.38 -3.90
CA ARG A 139 -2.03 5.03 -3.53
C ARG A 139 -3.47 5.01 -3.03
N GLN A 140 -4.28 4.05 -3.51
CA GLN A 140 -5.70 3.96 -3.15
C GLN A 140 -5.94 3.85 -1.64
N TYR A 141 -5.21 2.97 -0.95
CA TYR A 141 -5.34 2.80 0.51
C TYR A 141 -4.79 3.98 1.32
N GLY A 142 -3.94 4.81 0.72
CA GLY A 142 -3.39 5.99 1.38
C GLY A 142 -4.22 7.26 1.22
N ARG A 143 -5.23 7.29 0.32
CA ARG A 143 -6.04 8.49 0.08
C ARG A 143 -6.85 8.88 1.30
N PHE A 144 -7.60 7.92 1.85
CA PHE A 144 -8.48 8.17 2.98
C PHE A 144 -7.71 8.57 4.26
N PRO A 145 -6.65 7.83 4.69
CA PRO A 145 -5.86 8.26 5.85
C PRO A 145 -5.18 9.62 5.65
N ALA A 146 -4.72 9.94 4.44
CA ALA A 146 -4.10 11.23 4.14
C ALA A 146 -5.09 12.39 4.18
N GLU A 147 -6.31 12.19 3.68
CA GLU A 147 -7.42 13.17 3.80
C GLU A 147 -7.81 13.39 5.26
N LYS A 148 -7.98 12.30 6.02
CA LYS A 148 -8.30 12.38 7.46
C LYS A 148 -7.21 13.06 8.27
N PHE A 149 -5.94 12.76 7.98
CA PHE A 149 -4.82 13.46 8.60
C PHE A 149 -4.84 14.96 8.26
N ALA A 150 -5.16 15.31 7.02
CA ALA A 150 -5.24 16.71 6.60
C ALA A 150 -6.39 17.44 7.29
N ASP A 151 -7.57 16.80 7.42
CA ASP A 151 -8.71 17.35 8.14
C ASP A 151 -8.40 17.54 9.64
N ALA A 152 -7.71 16.57 10.25
CA ALA A 152 -7.33 16.60 11.68
C ALA A 152 -6.33 17.71 11.99
N VAL A 153 -5.28 17.82 11.18
CA VAL A 153 -4.18 18.77 11.39
C VAL A 153 -4.50 20.16 10.85
N GLY A 154 -5.49 20.28 9.95
CA GLY A 154 -5.78 21.48 9.15
C GLY A 154 -4.84 21.67 7.96
N ALA A 155 -4.24 20.58 7.47
CA ALA A 155 -3.31 20.57 6.35
C ALA A 155 -4.04 20.51 4.99
N ARG A 156 -3.31 20.75 3.90
CA ARG A 156 -3.84 20.61 2.54
C ARG A 156 -3.56 19.20 2.04
N ALA A 157 -4.59 18.50 1.58
CA ALA A 157 -4.43 17.20 0.94
C ALA A 157 -4.50 17.29 -0.60
N ARG A 158 -3.60 16.56 -1.26
CA ARG A 158 -3.66 16.24 -2.69
C ARG A 158 -3.55 14.72 -2.85
N THR A 159 -4.71 14.09 -2.82
CA THR A 159 -4.88 12.65 -3.02
C THR A 159 -5.16 12.31 -4.49
N GLY A 160 -4.82 11.09 -4.89
CA GLY A 160 -5.00 10.62 -6.25
C GLY A 160 -3.91 11.07 -7.20
N ARG A 161 -4.28 11.38 -8.44
CA ARG A 161 -3.29 11.72 -9.47
C ARG A 161 -2.70 13.11 -9.21
N PHE A 162 -1.42 13.15 -8.87
CA PHE A 162 -0.68 14.40 -8.75
C PHE A 162 -0.53 15.05 -10.13
N ILE A 163 -1.05 16.27 -10.30
CA ILE A 163 -0.96 16.99 -11.57
C ILE A 163 0.43 17.65 -11.65
N PRO A 164 1.22 17.37 -12.71
CA PRO A 164 2.50 18.05 -12.88
C PRO A 164 2.35 19.56 -12.94
N GLY A 165 3.18 20.28 -12.20
CA GLY A 165 3.13 21.74 -12.07
C GLY A 165 2.32 22.23 -10.88
N THR A 166 1.85 21.35 -10.00
CA THR A 166 1.16 21.74 -8.77
C THR A 166 2.04 22.57 -7.85
N LEU A 167 3.36 22.33 -7.82
CA LEU A 167 4.29 23.12 -6.99
C LEU A 167 5.18 24.06 -7.80
N THR A 168 5.28 23.88 -9.13
CA THR A 168 6.23 24.65 -9.95
C THR A 168 5.59 25.65 -10.91
N ASN A 169 4.29 25.57 -11.18
CA ASN A 169 3.62 26.42 -12.16
C ASN A 169 2.58 27.36 -11.52
N PRO A 170 2.90 28.65 -11.31
CA PRO A 170 1.97 29.63 -10.71
C PRO A 170 0.69 29.87 -11.51
N ASP A 171 0.70 29.64 -12.83
CA ASP A 171 -0.47 29.85 -13.69
C ASP A 171 -1.50 28.71 -13.57
N TYR A 172 -1.14 27.61 -12.92
CA TYR A 172 -2.05 26.49 -12.70
C TYR A 172 -3.06 26.81 -11.60
N ALA A 173 -4.36 26.61 -11.86
CA ALA A 173 -5.42 26.91 -10.90
C ALA A 173 -5.30 26.13 -9.58
N GLY A 174 -4.61 24.98 -9.59
CA GLY A 174 -4.35 24.17 -8.40
C GLY A 174 -2.98 24.38 -7.77
N TYR A 175 -2.24 25.43 -8.16
CA TYR A 175 -0.92 25.77 -7.64
C TYR A 175 -0.95 25.98 -6.12
N ILE A 176 -0.02 25.34 -5.42
CA ILE A 176 0.16 25.47 -3.97
C ILE A 176 1.65 25.60 -3.68
N GLU A 177 1.98 26.51 -2.77
CA GLU A 177 3.33 26.68 -2.22
C GLU A 177 3.30 26.21 -0.76
N PRO A 178 3.59 24.93 -0.48
CA PRO A 178 3.73 24.44 0.88
C PRO A 178 5.17 24.61 1.39
N ASP A 179 5.31 24.75 2.71
CA ASP A 179 6.63 24.80 3.37
C ASP A 179 7.16 23.39 3.69
N VAL A 180 6.29 22.37 3.69
CA VAL A 180 6.66 20.96 3.90
C VAL A 180 5.70 20.04 3.16
N VAL A 181 6.25 18.96 2.58
CA VAL A 181 5.46 17.92 1.92
C VAL A 181 5.60 16.59 2.65
N VAL A 182 4.46 15.97 2.99
CA VAL A 182 4.35 14.60 3.50
C VAL A 182 3.88 13.68 2.38
N VAL A 183 4.66 12.64 2.12
CA VAL A 183 4.48 11.71 1.00
C VAL A 183 4.24 10.29 1.51
N THR A 184 3.23 9.61 0.98
CA THR A 184 2.91 8.22 1.38
C THR A 184 3.88 7.21 0.77
N ASP A 185 4.28 7.41 -0.48
CA ASP A 185 5.25 6.54 -1.12
C ASP A 185 6.10 7.32 -2.12
N PRO A 186 7.44 7.41 -1.94
CA PRO A 186 8.28 8.16 -2.85
C PRO A 186 8.34 7.57 -4.27
N ILE A 187 7.96 6.28 -4.47
CA ILE A 187 7.86 5.68 -5.81
C ILE A 187 6.53 6.09 -6.48
N GLY A 188 5.41 5.91 -5.78
CA GLY A 188 4.08 6.27 -6.30
C GLY A 188 3.92 7.78 -6.52
N ASP A 189 4.47 8.59 -5.61
CA ASP A 189 4.35 10.05 -5.59
C ASP A 189 5.63 10.74 -6.09
N ALA A 190 6.39 10.07 -6.95
CA ALA A 190 7.68 10.56 -7.45
C ALA A 190 7.58 11.94 -8.11
N GLN A 191 6.42 12.31 -8.68
CA GLN A 191 6.21 13.64 -9.25
C GLN A 191 6.20 14.73 -8.18
N ALA A 192 5.51 14.50 -7.06
CA ALA A 192 5.47 15.44 -5.94
C ALA A 192 6.87 15.61 -5.33
N VAL A 193 7.60 14.50 -5.16
CA VAL A 193 8.98 14.52 -4.64
C VAL A 193 9.92 15.31 -5.56
N LYS A 194 9.84 15.11 -6.88
CA LYS A 194 10.68 15.85 -7.85
C LYS A 194 10.39 17.34 -7.86
N GLU A 195 9.11 17.71 -7.81
CA GLU A 195 8.72 19.12 -7.79
C GLU A 195 9.12 19.77 -6.46
N ALA A 196 8.94 19.10 -5.32
CA ALA A 196 9.36 19.59 -4.01
C ALA A 196 10.86 19.89 -3.99
N ILE A 197 11.70 19.00 -4.54
CA ILE A 197 13.15 19.22 -4.65
C ILE A 197 13.49 20.39 -5.56
N THR A 198 12.75 20.56 -6.67
CA THR A 198 12.99 21.65 -7.61
C THR A 198 12.72 23.01 -6.97
N VAL A 199 11.71 23.09 -6.11
CA VAL A 199 11.35 24.31 -5.36
C VAL A 199 12.22 24.48 -4.11
N GLY A 200 12.76 23.40 -3.55
CA GLY A 200 13.56 23.40 -2.32
C GLY A 200 12.73 23.22 -1.05
N ILE A 201 11.60 22.52 -1.15
CA ILE A 201 10.70 22.22 -0.04
C ILE A 201 11.13 20.89 0.60
N PRO A 202 11.25 20.82 1.94
CA PRO A 202 11.59 19.57 2.64
C PRO A 202 10.52 18.50 2.46
N VAL A 203 10.97 17.25 2.26
CA VAL A 203 10.11 16.09 2.00
C VAL A 203 10.23 15.07 3.14
N ILE A 204 9.09 14.79 3.77
CA ILE A 204 8.91 13.66 4.69
C ILE A 204 8.24 12.53 3.91
N ALA A 205 8.80 11.32 3.93
CA ALA A 205 8.20 10.20 3.21
C ALA A 205 8.14 8.91 4.04
N MET A 206 7.00 8.22 3.91
CA MET A 206 6.82 6.86 4.40
C MET A 206 7.50 5.88 3.42
N CYS A 207 8.51 5.16 3.92
CA CYS A 207 9.36 4.32 3.10
C CYS A 207 9.34 2.87 3.59
N ASP A 208 9.08 1.96 2.66
CA ASP A 208 9.20 0.52 2.84
C ASP A 208 10.60 0.05 2.38
N SER A 209 10.93 -1.22 2.60
CA SER A 209 12.23 -1.84 2.30
C SER A 209 12.70 -1.63 0.85
N ASN A 210 11.78 -1.49 -0.11
CA ASN A 210 12.07 -1.31 -1.52
C ASN A 210 12.23 0.16 -1.96
N ASN A 211 11.98 1.13 -1.07
CA ASN A 211 12.06 2.54 -1.42
C ASN A 211 13.51 3.06 -1.40
N GLN A 212 13.79 4.04 -2.25
CA GLN A 212 15.06 4.79 -2.25
C GLN A 212 14.87 6.10 -1.51
N THR A 213 15.86 6.53 -0.73
CA THR A 213 15.74 7.69 0.17
C THR A 213 16.53 8.91 -0.27
N SER A 214 17.18 8.87 -1.44
CA SER A 214 18.05 9.94 -1.94
C SER A 214 17.42 11.34 -2.01
N ASN A 215 16.09 11.38 -2.12
CA ASN A 215 15.27 12.56 -2.38
C ASN A 215 14.30 12.87 -1.23
N VAL A 216 14.57 12.29 -0.04
CA VAL A 216 13.72 12.38 1.14
C VAL A 216 14.57 12.89 2.30
N ASP A 217 14.16 13.97 2.93
CA ASP A 217 14.89 14.60 4.04
C ASP A 217 14.63 13.84 5.35
N LEU A 218 13.36 13.46 5.59
CA LEU A 218 12.97 12.66 6.75
C LEU A 218 12.25 11.39 6.33
N VAL A 219 12.87 10.26 6.64
CA VAL A 219 12.34 8.93 6.34
C VAL A 219 11.62 8.37 7.56
N VAL A 220 10.36 7.97 7.38
CA VAL A 220 9.58 7.16 8.32
C VAL A 220 9.55 5.73 7.78
N PRO A 221 10.29 4.78 8.39
CA PRO A 221 10.31 3.40 7.93
C PRO A 221 8.99 2.73 8.30
N THR A 222 8.20 2.32 7.30
CA THR A 222 6.90 1.67 7.51
C THR A 222 6.43 0.95 6.26
N ASN A 223 5.56 -0.04 6.43
CA ASN A 223 4.78 -0.61 5.35
C ASN A 223 3.81 0.42 4.74
N ASN A 224 4.17 0.93 3.56
CA ASN A 224 3.37 1.90 2.81
C ASN A 224 2.36 1.29 1.81
N LYS A 225 2.08 -0.02 1.94
CA LYS A 225 1.14 -0.76 1.07
C LYS A 225 -0.08 -1.25 1.82
N GLY A 226 0.08 -1.66 3.07
CA GLY A 226 -0.99 -2.17 3.91
C GLY A 226 -2.01 -1.08 4.26
N ARG A 227 -3.31 -1.42 4.19
CA ARG A 227 -4.38 -0.50 4.59
C ARG A 227 -4.25 -0.11 6.06
N ARG A 228 -4.19 -1.12 6.95
CA ARG A 228 -4.07 -0.91 8.40
C ARG A 228 -2.78 -0.20 8.79
N ALA A 229 -1.66 -0.60 8.21
CA ALA A 229 -0.36 0.04 8.45
C ALA A 229 -0.39 1.54 8.12
N LEU A 230 -0.95 1.93 6.96
CA LEU A 230 -1.09 3.34 6.59
C LEU A 230 -2.03 4.11 7.54
N SER A 231 -3.18 3.52 7.90
CA SER A 231 -4.11 4.12 8.85
C SER A 231 -3.45 4.38 10.20
N VAL A 232 -2.74 3.40 10.77
CA VAL A 232 -2.04 3.54 12.06
C VAL A 232 -0.96 4.63 11.98
N VAL A 233 -0.14 4.64 10.94
CA VAL A 233 0.95 5.65 10.85
C VAL A 233 0.40 7.07 10.69
N TYR A 234 -0.62 7.26 9.85
CA TYR A 234 -1.25 8.58 9.71
C TYR A 234 -1.99 9.02 10.98
N TRP A 235 -2.66 8.10 11.66
CA TRP A 235 -3.32 8.35 12.93
C TRP A 235 -2.32 8.76 14.02
N LEU A 236 -1.22 8.02 14.17
CA LEU A 236 -0.13 8.36 15.10
C LEU A 236 0.47 9.73 14.77
N LEU A 237 0.79 9.99 13.50
CA LEU A 237 1.32 11.29 13.09
C LEU A 237 0.34 12.43 13.39
N ALA A 238 -0.97 12.24 13.18
CA ALA A 238 -1.98 13.25 13.48
C ALA A 238 -2.03 13.55 14.98
N ASN A 239 -2.21 12.52 15.80
CA ASN A 239 -2.31 12.66 17.25
C ASN A 239 -1.05 13.27 17.86
N GLU A 240 0.13 12.79 17.45
CA GLU A 240 1.41 13.32 17.95
C GLU A 240 1.67 14.77 17.52
N THR A 241 1.20 15.17 16.33
CA THR A 241 1.31 16.56 15.86
C THR A 241 0.34 17.47 16.62
N LEU A 242 -0.86 16.98 16.94
CA LEU A 242 -1.87 17.72 17.69
C LEU A 242 -1.48 17.87 19.17
N ASP A 243 -0.93 16.82 19.77
CA ASP A 243 -0.43 16.84 21.14
C ASP A 243 0.67 17.89 21.32
N ARG A 244 1.64 17.93 20.40
CA ARG A 244 2.71 18.96 20.38
C ARG A 244 2.21 20.38 20.16
N ARG A 245 1.08 20.53 19.48
CA ARG A 245 0.40 21.82 19.28
C ARG A 245 -0.48 22.21 20.47
N GLY A 246 -0.65 21.33 21.46
CA GLY A 246 -1.49 21.55 22.64
C GLY A 246 -2.99 21.50 22.34
N SER A 247 -3.40 20.71 21.34
CA SER A 247 -4.80 20.51 20.99
C SER A 247 -5.35 19.27 21.72
N ASP A 248 -6.48 19.40 22.40
CA ASP A 248 -7.12 18.30 23.16
C ASP A 248 -7.87 17.27 22.28
N THR A 249 -7.81 17.41 20.95
CA THR A 249 -8.53 16.53 20.02
C THR A 249 -7.77 15.22 19.86
N VAL A 250 -8.31 14.16 20.44
CA VAL A 250 -7.82 12.80 20.26
C VAL A 250 -8.72 12.08 19.26
N TYR A 251 -8.15 11.63 18.15
CA TYR A 251 -8.86 10.79 17.18
C TYR A 251 -8.72 9.32 17.51
N ALA A 252 -9.72 8.51 17.18
CA ALA A 252 -9.66 7.07 17.29
C ALA A 252 -9.01 6.46 16.03
N LEU A 253 -8.45 5.26 16.15
CA LEU A 253 -7.80 4.59 15.01
C LEU A 253 -8.81 4.26 13.90
N GLU A 254 -10.04 3.92 14.30
CA GLU A 254 -11.14 3.55 13.42
C GLU A 254 -11.53 4.71 12.48
N ASP A 255 -11.34 5.96 12.91
CA ASP A 255 -11.62 7.14 12.09
C ASP A 255 -10.71 7.25 10.85
N PHE A 256 -9.55 6.60 10.91
CA PHE A 256 -8.53 6.57 9.85
C PHE A 256 -8.60 5.30 8.99
N GLU A 257 -9.46 4.34 9.32
CA GLU A 257 -9.70 3.17 8.48
C GLU A 257 -10.75 3.48 7.41
N ALA A 258 -10.44 3.16 6.15
CA ALA A 258 -11.40 3.31 5.07
C ALA A 258 -12.53 2.26 5.19
N GLU A 259 -13.78 2.72 5.21
CA GLU A 259 -14.97 1.86 5.05
C GLU A 259 -14.90 1.14 3.69
N LEU A 260 -15.21 -0.17 3.72
CA LEU A 260 -15.09 -1.09 2.59
C LEU A 260 -16.16 -0.86 1.51
#